data_AF-A0A438B638-F1
#
_entry.id   AF-A0A438B638-F1
#
_cell.length_a   1.000
_cell.length_b   1.000
_cell.length_c   1.000
_cell.angle_alpha   90.00
_cell.angle_beta   90.00
_cell.angle_gamma   90.00
#
_symmetry.space_group_name_H-M   'P 1'
#
loop_
_entity.id
_entity.type
_entity.pdbx_description
1 polymer ?
#
loop_
_entity_poly.entity_id
_entity_poly.type
_entity_poly.pdbx_seq_one_letter_code
_entity_poly.pdbx_strand_id
1 'polypeptide(L)'
;MSVVTPTVRTTLRGLVASSQRRHFLHDPEGIELSNQAALMRELVVTIQTCLEPDLAAIREAARTVPSADPRRVDTPGIHLIASIAQYEEILDTLLDMTSLIERGRMSTAWTLLAGAAERLRILTALDSPSGNDVARQLAAASVRTRARFTAAAADNVDLGLSPAVESAGIPAQEPGPLTLPAPTPDVVDLLELVELGTATSRGGDLLAALSLDDSPPETDYDHLATIGGYQFHLVLEIIRSATDSLCGIAGPLTTDEIWSAWADDIHEALEFAWDCI
;
A
#
# COMPACT_ATOMS: atom_id res chain seq x y z
N MET A 1 12.16 -3.34 33.64
CA MET A 1 10.79 -3.46 33.10
C MET A 1 10.92 -3.52 31.59
N SER A 2 10.70 -4.70 31.01
CA SER A 2 10.62 -4.84 29.55
C SER A 2 9.34 -4.15 29.10
N VAL A 3 9.47 -3.11 28.29
CA VAL A 3 8.34 -2.54 27.56
C VAL A 3 8.01 -3.59 26.50
N VAL A 4 6.86 -4.25 26.64
CA VAL A 4 6.38 -5.20 25.64
C VAL A 4 6.00 -4.37 24.43
N THR A 5 6.72 -4.52 23.32
CA THR A 5 6.34 -3.92 22.05
C THR A 5 4.97 -4.48 21.67
N PRO A 6 3.93 -3.64 21.51
CA PRO A 6 2.61 -4.11 21.15
C PRO A 6 2.64 -4.72 19.75
N THR A 7 2.12 -5.94 19.62
CA THR A 7 2.04 -6.65 18.33
C THR A 7 0.79 -6.22 17.56
N VAL A 8 0.84 -6.23 16.22
CA VAL A 8 -0.26 -5.89 15.33
C VAL A 8 -1.46 -6.78 15.63
N ARG A 9 -1.25 -8.10 15.69
CA ARG A 9 -2.32 -9.06 15.95
C ARG A 9 -3.03 -8.80 17.28
N THR A 10 -2.26 -8.60 18.36
CA THR A 10 -2.83 -8.40 19.70
C THR A 10 -3.63 -7.11 19.77
N THR A 11 -3.12 -6.05 19.15
CA THR A 11 -3.77 -4.74 19.09
C THR A 11 -5.06 -4.82 18.28
N LEU A 12 -5.01 -5.40 17.08
CA LEU A 12 -6.18 -5.59 16.21
C LEU A 12 -7.26 -6.43 16.88
N ARG A 13 -6.89 -7.55 17.51
CA ARG A 13 -7.83 -8.39 18.27
C ARG A 13 -8.50 -7.63 19.40
N GLY A 14 -7.74 -6.80 20.12
CA GLY A 14 -8.28 -5.94 21.17
C GLY A 14 -9.30 -4.94 20.63
N LEU A 15 -9.00 -4.30 19.50
CA LEU A 15 -9.89 -3.36 18.82
C LEU A 15 -11.18 -4.04 18.38
N VAL A 16 -11.09 -5.18 17.69
CA VAL A 16 -12.26 -5.96 17.24
C VAL A 16 -13.13 -6.41 18.42
N ALA A 17 -12.52 -6.93 19.49
CA ALA A 17 -13.26 -7.36 20.68
C ALA A 17 -14.00 -6.21 21.41
N SER A 18 -13.51 -4.97 21.25
CA SER A 18 -14.11 -3.77 21.83
C SER A 18 -15.10 -3.05 20.91
N SER A 19 -15.25 -3.53 19.66
CA SER A 19 -16.09 -2.90 18.65
C SER A 19 -17.58 -3.04 18.98
N GLN A 20 -18.33 -1.93 18.88
CA GLN A 20 -19.79 -1.92 19.04
C GLN A 20 -20.54 -2.35 17.77
N ARG A 21 -19.81 -2.60 16.66
CA ARG A 21 -20.39 -3.03 15.40
C ARG A 21 -20.89 -4.47 15.54
N ARG A 22 -22.16 -4.72 15.17
CA ARG A 22 -22.77 -6.06 15.26
C ARG A 22 -22.05 -7.00 14.28
N HIS A 23 -21.81 -8.23 14.72
CA HIS A 23 -21.14 -9.28 13.96
C HIS A 23 -21.57 -9.33 12.49
N PHE A 24 -20.60 -9.60 11.62
CA PHE A 24 -20.56 -9.53 10.16
C PHE A 24 -21.58 -10.42 9.41
N LEU A 25 -22.84 -10.46 9.82
CA LEU A 25 -23.87 -11.30 9.19
C LEU A 25 -25.15 -10.54 8.83
N HIS A 26 -25.54 -10.76 7.56
CA HIS A 26 -26.76 -10.42 6.83
C HIS A 26 -27.22 -8.96 6.85
N ASP A 27 -27.23 -8.35 5.66
CA ASP A 27 -27.39 -6.92 5.54
C ASP A 27 -28.26 -6.48 4.34
N PRO A 28 -29.49 -6.00 4.60
CA PRO A 28 -30.27 -5.25 3.63
C PRO A 28 -29.91 -3.75 3.53
N GLU A 29 -28.96 -3.21 4.31
CA GLU A 29 -28.74 -1.76 4.50
C GLU A 29 -27.31 -1.22 4.21
N GLY A 30 -26.32 -2.04 3.79
CA GLY A 30 -24.94 -1.63 3.52
C GLY A 30 -23.98 -1.60 4.74
N ILE A 31 -24.44 -2.09 5.89
CA ILE A 31 -23.70 -2.35 7.13
C ILE A 31 -22.50 -3.28 6.92
N GLU A 32 -22.58 -4.29 6.05
CA GLU A 32 -21.49 -5.26 5.83
C GLU A 32 -20.25 -4.61 5.23
N LEU A 33 -20.43 -3.85 4.13
CA LEU A 33 -19.36 -3.09 3.48
C LEU A 33 -18.76 -2.04 4.42
N SER A 34 -19.59 -1.39 5.24
CA SER A 34 -19.12 -0.45 6.25
C SER A 34 -18.26 -1.15 7.32
N ASN A 35 -18.61 -2.36 7.72
CA ASN A 35 -17.86 -3.15 8.69
C ASN A 35 -16.54 -3.67 8.11
N GLN A 36 -16.54 -4.15 6.87
CA GLN A 36 -15.32 -4.52 6.14
C GLN A 36 -14.37 -3.32 6.02
N ALA A 37 -14.87 -2.16 5.56
CA ALA A 37 -14.07 -0.95 5.45
C ALA A 37 -13.47 -0.50 6.80
N ALA A 38 -14.24 -0.62 7.88
CA ALA A 38 -13.74 -0.29 9.20
C ALA A 38 -12.69 -1.27 9.71
N LEU A 39 -12.87 -2.58 9.47
CA LEU A 39 -11.86 -3.57 9.82
C LEU A 39 -10.57 -3.34 9.02
N MET A 40 -10.66 -3.04 7.73
CA MET A 40 -9.52 -2.65 6.89
C MET A 40 -8.81 -1.43 7.46
N ARG A 41 -9.57 -0.40 7.86
CA ARG A 41 -9.03 0.83 8.44
C ARG A 41 -8.27 0.52 9.73
N GLU A 42 -8.87 -0.23 10.65
CA GLU A 42 -8.22 -0.59 11.92
C GLU A 42 -6.96 -1.43 11.69
N LEU A 43 -6.99 -2.38 10.76
CA LEU A 43 -5.83 -3.19 10.38
C LEU A 43 -4.69 -2.30 9.86
N VAL A 44 -4.94 -1.46 8.86
CA VAL A 44 -3.92 -0.60 8.24
C VAL A 44 -3.34 0.37 9.26
N VAL A 45 -4.18 1.06 10.04
CA VAL A 45 -3.73 1.99 11.09
C VAL A 45 -2.89 1.27 12.15
N THR A 46 -3.27 0.04 12.52
CA THR A 46 -2.51 -0.76 13.49
C THR A 46 -1.14 -1.12 12.94
N ILE A 47 -1.05 -1.59 11.69
CA ILE A 47 0.23 -1.90 11.04
C ILE A 47 1.12 -0.66 10.99
N GLN A 48 0.59 0.48 10.54
CA GLN A 48 1.35 1.74 10.47
C GLN A 48 1.86 2.17 11.86
N THR A 49 0.99 2.13 12.87
CA THR A 49 1.34 2.54 14.24
C THR A 49 2.41 1.64 14.86
N CYS A 50 2.31 0.32 14.64
CA CYS A 50 3.25 -0.65 15.18
C CYS A 50 4.62 -0.58 14.50
N LEU A 51 4.67 -0.40 13.17
CA LEU A 51 5.93 -0.35 12.40
C LEU A 51 6.64 1.01 12.44
N GLU A 52 5.91 2.12 12.63
CA GLU A 52 6.47 3.47 12.52
C GLU A 52 7.73 3.70 13.37
N PRO A 53 7.86 3.20 14.62
CA PRO A 53 9.09 3.38 15.40
C PRO A 53 10.35 2.83 14.70
N ASP A 54 10.26 1.63 14.11
CA ASP A 54 11.38 0.98 13.44
C ASP A 54 11.67 1.64 12.08
N LEU A 55 10.62 1.99 11.34
CA LEU A 55 10.75 2.72 10.08
C LEU A 55 11.36 4.12 10.29
N ALA A 56 10.92 4.84 11.33
CA ALA A 56 11.47 6.15 11.70
C ALA A 56 12.95 6.05 12.11
N ALA A 57 13.33 5.01 12.85
CA ALA A 57 14.72 4.75 13.23
C ALA A 57 15.61 4.56 11.98
N ILE A 58 15.14 3.78 10.99
CA ILE A 58 15.84 3.63 9.71
C ILE A 58 15.97 4.97 8.98
N ARG A 59 14.88 5.74 8.87
CA ARG A 59 14.92 7.06 8.20
C ARG A 59 15.88 8.02 8.91
N GLU A 60 15.94 8.00 10.24
CA GLU A 60 16.86 8.84 11.01
C GLU A 60 18.31 8.41 10.83
N ALA A 61 18.60 7.11 10.82
CA ALA A 61 19.93 6.57 10.53
C ALA A 61 20.40 6.97 9.12
N ALA A 62 19.49 6.96 8.13
CA ALA A 62 19.79 7.41 6.77
C ALA A 62 20.08 8.92 6.69
N ARG A 63 19.43 9.74 7.51
CA ARG A 63 19.60 11.21 7.54
C ARG A 63 20.88 11.65 8.25
N THR A 64 21.29 10.94 9.29
CA THR A 64 22.36 11.36 10.20
C THR A 64 23.77 10.94 9.78
N VAL A 65 23.90 10.08 8.76
CA VAL A 65 25.19 9.64 8.23
C VAL A 65 25.34 10.12 6.77
N PRO A 66 25.87 11.34 6.53
CA PRO A 66 26.12 11.82 5.17
C PRO A 66 27.22 10.97 4.52
N SER A 67 26.85 10.10 3.60
CA SER A 67 27.81 9.39 2.75
C SER A 67 28.12 10.21 1.51
N ALA A 68 29.39 10.54 1.30
CA ALA A 68 29.88 11.07 0.02
C ALA A 68 30.00 9.97 -1.06
N ASP A 69 29.85 8.70 -0.68
CA ASP A 69 29.89 7.55 -1.57
C ASP A 69 28.45 7.06 -1.87
N PRO A 70 27.96 7.19 -3.12
CA PRO A 70 26.63 6.73 -3.52
C PRO A 70 26.49 5.21 -3.60
N ARG A 71 27.56 4.43 -3.36
CA ARG A 71 27.58 2.96 -3.39
C ARG A 71 27.70 2.32 -2.01
N ARG A 72 27.72 3.13 -0.94
CA ARG A 72 27.95 2.63 0.41
C ARG A 72 26.78 1.79 0.92
N VAL A 73 27.09 0.63 1.49
CA VAL A 73 26.15 -0.41 1.95
C VAL A 73 25.85 -0.28 3.46
N ASP A 74 26.63 0.50 4.21
CA ASP A 74 26.61 0.55 5.69
C ASP A 74 25.50 1.45 6.30
N THR A 75 24.72 2.14 5.47
CA THR A 75 23.59 3.00 5.86
C THR A 75 22.35 2.57 5.10
N PRO A 76 21.12 2.80 5.58
CA PRO A 76 19.91 2.50 4.82
C PRO A 76 20.00 3.14 3.44
N GLY A 77 20.30 2.32 2.45
CA GLY A 77 20.59 2.79 1.10
C GLY A 77 19.33 3.37 0.47
N ILE A 78 19.51 4.06 -0.67
CA ILE A 78 18.40 4.57 -1.48
C ILE A 78 17.36 3.48 -1.79
N HIS A 79 17.79 2.23 -1.88
CA HIS A 79 16.96 1.05 -2.06
C HIS A 79 16.01 0.81 -0.87
N LEU A 80 16.53 0.74 0.37
CA LEU A 80 15.69 0.55 1.56
C LEU A 80 14.74 1.73 1.77
N ILE A 81 15.21 2.97 1.58
CA ILE A 81 14.37 4.17 1.68
C ILE A 81 13.26 4.20 0.63
N ALA A 82 13.57 3.83 -0.63
CA ALA A 82 12.55 3.73 -1.67
C ALA A 82 11.52 2.65 -1.34
N SER A 83 11.94 1.52 -0.78
CA SER A 83 11.06 0.40 -0.42
C SER A 83 10.11 0.78 0.71
N ILE A 84 10.63 1.43 1.76
CA ILE A 84 9.81 1.99 2.86
C ILE A 84 8.77 2.97 2.30
N ALA A 85 9.21 3.90 1.44
CA ALA A 85 8.30 4.89 0.87
C ALA A 85 7.18 4.25 0.01
N GLN A 86 7.49 3.21 -0.79
CA GLN A 86 6.46 2.49 -1.54
C GLN A 86 5.49 1.74 -0.62
N TYR A 87 6.00 1.08 0.42
CA TYR A 87 5.18 0.37 1.39
C TYR A 87 4.20 1.30 2.12
N GLU A 88 4.67 2.45 2.61
CA GLU A 88 3.81 3.43 3.26
C GLU A 88 2.74 3.97 2.32
N GLU A 89 3.12 4.32 1.10
CA GLU A 89 2.18 4.82 0.09
C GLU A 89 1.11 3.76 -0.29
N ILE A 90 1.46 2.47 -0.27
CA ILE A 90 0.48 1.38 -0.40
C ILE A 90 -0.51 1.43 0.77
N LEU A 91 -0.01 1.45 2.01
CA LEU A 91 -0.87 1.48 3.20
C LEU A 91 -1.76 2.73 3.24
N ASP A 92 -1.22 3.92 2.96
CA ASP A 92 -1.99 5.17 2.90
C ASP A 92 -3.06 5.13 1.82
N THR A 93 -2.74 4.59 0.63
CA THR A 93 -3.72 4.44 -0.45
C THR A 93 -4.86 3.49 -0.05
N LEU A 94 -4.54 2.39 0.64
CA LEU A 94 -5.52 1.44 1.14
C LEU A 94 -6.37 2.05 2.27
N LEU A 95 -5.78 2.89 3.11
CA LEU A 95 -6.49 3.63 4.16
C LEU A 95 -7.46 4.66 3.57
N ASP A 96 -7.03 5.44 2.57
CA ASP A 96 -7.90 6.39 1.87
C ASP A 96 -9.09 5.68 1.21
N MET A 97 -8.84 4.47 0.69
CA MET A 97 -9.86 3.62 0.08
C MET A 97 -10.99 3.26 1.06
N THR A 98 -10.70 3.03 2.34
CA THR A 98 -11.74 2.63 3.32
C THR A 98 -12.81 3.71 3.45
N SER A 99 -12.41 4.99 3.43
CA SER A 99 -13.34 6.12 3.50
C SER A 99 -14.27 6.21 2.27
N LEU A 100 -13.79 5.75 1.11
CA LEU A 100 -14.58 5.69 -0.12
C LEU A 100 -15.57 4.53 -0.08
N ILE A 101 -15.17 3.38 0.45
CA ILE A 101 -16.05 2.22 0.65
C ILE A 101 -17.18 2.59 1.63
N GLU A 102 -16.86 3.22 2.75
CA GLU A 102 -17.87 3.70 3.72
C GLU A 102 -18.88 4.67 3.11
N ARG A 103 -18.49 5.41 2.07
CA ARG A 103 -19.34 6.37 1.35
C ARG A 103 -19.99 5.79 0.09
N GLY A 104 -19.84 4.49 -0.17
CA GLY A 104 -20.37 3.81 -1.36
C GLY A 104 -19.70 4.21 -2.69
N ARG A 105 -18.51 4.81 -2.65
CA ARG A 105 -17.78 5.31 -3.83
C ARG A 105 -16.89 4.23 -4.46
N MET A 106 -17.49 3.11 -4.85
CA MET A 106 -16.76 1.89 -5.23
C MET A 106 -15.89 2.01 -6.47
N SER A 107 -16.29 2.76 -7.49
CA SER A 107 -15.45 2.99 -8.68
C SER A 107 -14.16 3.75 -8.37
N THR A 108 -14.24 4.70 -7.42
CA THR A 108 -13.07 5.42 -6.90
C THR A 108 -12.24 4.51 -5.98
N ALA A 109 -12.89 3.68 -5.15
CA ALA A 109 -12.20 2.70 -4.32
C ALA A 109 -11.38 1.71 -5.17
N TRP A 110 -11.96 1.11 -6.22
CA TRP A 110 -11.25 0.26 -7.18
C TRP A 110 -10.08 0.98 -7.86
N THR A 111 -10.22 2.26 -8.17
CA THR A 111 -9.13 3.05 -8.75
C THR A 111 -7.97 3.24 -7.76
N LEU A 112 -8.26 3.44 -6.47
CA LEU A 112 -7.21 3.47 -5.43
C LEU A 112 -6.58 2.08 -5.25
N LEU A 113 -7.37 1.00 -5.27
CA LEU A 113 -6.86 -0.36 -5.20
C LEU A 113 -5.88 -0.66 -6.35
N ALA A 114 -6.22 -0.27 -7.58
CA ALA A 114 -5.32 -0.36 -8.73
C ALA A 114 -4.04 0.48 -8.54
N GLY A 115 -4.16 1.66 -7.91
CA GLY A 115 -3.01 2.49 -7.55
C GLY A 115 -2.10 1.87 -6.48
N ALA A 116 -2.66 1.13 -5.54
CA ALA A 116 -1.90 0.36 -4.55
C ALA A 116 -1.23 -0.87 -5.19
N ALA A 117 -1.95 -1.58 -6.06
CA ALA A 117 -1.42 -2.69 -6.86
C ALA A 117 -0.21 -2.25 -7.73
N GLU A 118 -0.29 -1.11 -8.43
CA GLU A 118 0.84 -0.62 -9.21
C GLU A 118 2.06 -0.27 -8.33
N ARG A 119 1.84 0.23 -7.11
CA ARG A 119 2.94 0.44 -6.14
C ARG A 119 3.51 -0.88 -5.64
N LEU A 120 2.68 -1.90 -5.43
CA LEU A 120 3.16 -3.25 -5.10
C LEU A 120 4.06 -3.80 -6.21
N ARG A 121 3.74 -3.55 -7.49
CA ARG A 121 4.61 -3.89 -8.62
C ARG A 121 5.98 -3.21 -8.52
N ILE A 122 6.02 -1.94 -8.09
CA ILE A 122 7.28 -1.22 -7.88
C ILE A 122 8.04 -1.78 -6.68
N LEU A 123 7.35 -2.09 -5.58
CA LEU A 123 7.96 -2.64 -4.36
C LEU A 123 8.56 -4.03 -4.61
N THR A 124 7.85 -4.90 -5.32
CA THR A 124 8.36 -6.23 -5.71
C THR A 124 9.52 -6.13 -6.71
N ALA A 125 9.50 -5.13 -7.60
CA ALA A 125 10.67 -4.82 -8.43
C ALA A 125 11.88 -4.36 -7.61
N LEU A 126 11.67 -3.64 -6.51
CA LEU A 126 12.74 -3.30 -5.56
C LEU A 126 13.28 -4.54 -4.85
N ASP A 127 12.47 -5.55 -4.57
CA ASP A 127 12.94 -6.81 -3.95
C ASP A 127 13.78 -7.70 -4.92
N SER A 128 13.77 -7.39 -6.21
CA SER A 128 14.54 -8.13 -7.21
C SER A 128 16.08 -7.93 -7.07
N PRO A 129 16.90 -8.78 -7.72
CA PRO A 129 18.35 -8.54 -7.85
C PRO A 129 18.73 -7.20 -8.48
N SER A 130 17.81 -6.58 -9.24
CA SER A 130 17.96 -5.26 -9.85
C SER A 130 17.45 -4.10 -8.96
N GLY A 131 17.09 -4.35 -7.70
CA GLY A 131 16.46 -3.37 -6.81
C GLY A 131 17.21 -2.03 -6.68
N ASN A 132 18.54 -2.07 -6.61
CA ASN A 132 19.37 -0.85 -6.59
C ASN A 132 19.24 0.00 -7.86
N ASP A 133 19.06 -0.63 -9.02
CA ASP A 133 18.89 0.08 -10.29
C ASP A 133 17.49 0.68 -10.38
N VAL A 134 16.48 -0.06 -9.92
CA VAL A 134 15.09 0.41 -9.79
C VAL A 134 15.02 1.61 -8.85
N ALA A 135 15.64 1.54 -7.67
CA ALA A 135 15.68 2.64 -6.70
C ALA A 135 16.34 3.90 -7.26
N ARG A 136 17.44 3.75 -8.03
CA ARG A 136 18.09 4.87 -8.71
C ARG A 136 17.19 5.49 -9.79
N GLN A 137 16.49 4.68 -10.58
CA GLN A 137 15.54 5.16 -11.58
C GLN A 137 14.36 5.89 -10.93
N LEU A 138 13.80 5.34 -9.84
CA LEU A 138 12.73 5.97 -9.07
C LEU A 138 13.17 7.32 -8.50
N ALA A 139 14.34 7.40 -7.88
CA ALA A 139 14.85 8.66 -7.33
C ALA A 139 15.06 9.72 -8.43
N ALA A 140 15.61 9.31 -9.59
CA ALA A 140 15.76 10.21 -10.73
C ALA A 140 14.41 10.70 -11.29
N ALA A 141 13.40 9.82 -11.34
CA ALA A 141 12.04 10.16 -11.73
C ALA A 141 11.40 11.14 -10.73
N SER A 142 11.50 10.87 -9.43
CA SER A 142 10.94 11.71 -8.36
C SER A 142 11.55 13.10 -8.30
N VAL A 143 12.89 13.22 -8.39
CA VAL A 143 13.58 14.53 -8.45
C VAL A 143 13.07 15.36 -9.63
N ARG A 144 12.82 14.72 -10.78
CA ARG A 144 12.35 15.41 -11.96
C ARG A 144 10.88 15.78 -11.89
N THR A 145 10.04 14.89 -11.41
CA THR A 145 8.62 15.18 -11.14
C THR A 145 8.51 16.37 -10.20
N ARG A 146 9.31 16.39 -9.13
CA ARG A 146 9.43 17.55 -8.24
C ARG A 146 9.86 18.81 -8.98
N ALA A 147 10.91 18.76 -9.80
CA ALA A 147 11.39 19.91 -10.57
C ALA A 147 10.31 20.45 -11.53
N ARG A 148 9.54 19.57 -12.18
CA ARG A 148 8.41 19.94 -13.04
C ARG A 148 7.28 20.60 -12.25
N PHE A 149 6.92 20.05 -11.09
CA PHE A 149 5.92 20.65 -10.20
C PHE A 149 6.39 22.02 -9.68
N THR A 150 7.65 22.14 -9.28
CA THR A 150 8.24 23.41 -8.85
C THR A 150 8.25 24.44 -10.00
N ALA A 151 8.61 24.03 -11.22
CA ALA A 151 8.57 24.91 -12.38
C ALA A 151 7.14 25.35 -12.73
N ALA A 152 6.18 24.42 -12.68
CA ALA A 152 4.76 24.72 -12.92
C ALA A 152 4.15 25.59 -11.81
N ALA A 153 4.61 25.44 -10.58
CA ALA A 153 4.21 26.29 -9.46
C ALA A 153 4.87 27.66 -9.50
N ALA A 154 6.12 27.78 -9.97
CA ALA A 154 6.84 29.05 -10.12
C ALA A 154 6.12 30.03 -11.07
N ASP A 155 5.26 29.52 -11.96
CA ASP A 155 4.41 30.36 -12.80
C ASP A 155 3.29 31.09 -12.01
N ASN A 156 3.06 30.83 -10.71
CA ASN A 156 2.18 31.66 -9.83
C ASN A 156 2.24 31.43 -8.29
N VAL A 157 3.18 30.66 -7.73
CA VAL A 157 3.30 30.39 -6.27
C VAL A 157 4.77 30.18 -5.86
N ASP A 158 5.26 31.01 -4.93
CA ASP A 158 6.54 30.79 -4.24
C ASP A 158 6.41 29.63 -3.25
N LEU A 159 7.06 28.51 -3.56
CA LEU A 159 7.02 27.29 -2.75
C LEU A 159 8.09 27.26 -1.63
N GLY A 160 8.88 28.33 -1.45
CA GLY A 160 9.83 28.45 -0.33
C GLY A 160 10.91 27.36 -0.29
N LEU A 161 11.48 27.01 -1.44
CA LEU A 161 12.50 25.96 -1.55
C LEU A 161 13.92 26.51 -1.31
N SER A 162 14.79 25.69 -0.73
CA SER A 162 16.18 26.05 -0.44
C SER A 162 17.00 26.25 -1.73
N PRO A 163 17.81 27.33 -1.84
CA PRO A 163 18.53 27.70 -3.07
C PRO A 163 19.60 26.69 -3.51
N ALA A 164 19.91 25.68 -2.68
CA ALA A 164 20.81 24.59 -3.06
C ALA A 164 20.24 23.67 -4.16
N VAL A 165 18.93 23.71 -4.43
CA VAL A 165 18.24 22.87 -5.43
C VAL A 165 18.04 23.59 -6.77
N GLU A 166 18.20 24.91 -6.81
CA GLU A 166 17.97 25.74 -8.01
C GLU A 166 19.12 25.66 -9.03
N SER A 167 20.28 25.12 -8.65
CA SER A 167 21.48 25.12 -9.48
C SER A 167 21.83 23.74 -10.05
N ALA A 168 20.93 23.17 -10.83
CA ALA A 168 21.25 22.05 -11.73
C ALA A 168 20.64 22.32 -13.12
N GLY A 169 21.27 23.23 -13.86
CA GLY A 169 20.96 23.55 -15.26
C GLY A 169 21.34 22.45 -16.24
N ILE A 170 20.89 21.21 -16.00
CA ILE A 170 21.02 20.10 -16.94
C ILE A 170 19.67 19.95 -17.65
N PRO A 171 19.58 20.14 -18.98
CA PRO A 171 18.36 19.88 -19.72
C PRO A 171 17.96 18.41 -19.50
N ALA A 172 16.79 18.21 -18.90
CA ALA A 172 16.28 16.89 -18.54
C ALA A 172 15.94 16.09 -19.81
N GLN A 173 16.88 15.28 -20.30
CA GLN A 173 16.64 14.26 -21.32
C GLN A 173 15.56 13.32 -20.79
N GLU A 174 14.40 13.20 -21.46
CA GLU A 174 13.24 12.39 -21.00
C GLU A 174 13.71 11.05 -20.43
N PRO A 175 13.32 10.70 -19.18
CA PRO A 175 13.72 9.40 -18.69
C PRO A 175 13.01 8.38 -19.58
N GLY A 176 13.73 7.35 -20.02
CA GLY A 176 13.05 6.19 -20.56
C GLY A 176 12.00 5.68 -19.55
N PRO A 177 10.95 5.00 -20.02
CA PRO A 177 9.99 4.37 -19.12
C PRO A 177 10.74 3.54 -18.06
N LEU A 178 10.28 3.61 -16.81
CA LEU A 178 10.79 2.78 -15.72
C LEU A 178 10.80 1.33 -16.18
N THR A 179 11.99 0.75 -16.31
CA THR A 179 12.12 -0.62 -16.79
C THR A 179 12.08 -1.52 -15.56
N LEU A 180 10.88 -1.99 -15.24
CA LEU A 180 10.65 -2.87 -14.10
C LEU A 180 10.88 -4.33 -14.52
N PRO A 181 11.56 -5.15 -13.68
CA PRO A 181 11.57 -6.59 -13.86
C PRO A 181 10.14 -7.14 -13.82
N ALA A 182 9.95 -8.34 -14.39
CA ALA A 182 8.68 -9.05 -14.28
C ALA A 182 8.43 -9.41 -12.80
N PRO A 183 7.20 -9.20 -12.29
CA PRO A 183 6.83 -9.64 -10.94
C PRO A 183 6.76 -11.17 -10.85
N THR A 184 6.67 -11.68 -9.62
CA THR A 184 6.41 -13.11 -9.36
C THR A 184 5.01 -13.50 -9.86
N PRO A 185 4.75 -14.79 -10.15
CA PRO A 185 3.43 -15.26 -10.60
C PRO A 185 2.30 -14.85 -9.66
N ASP A 186 2.49 -15.01 -8.34
CA ASP A 186 1.47 -14.68 -7.35
C ASP A 186 1.09 -13.18 -7.37
N VAL A 187 2.09 -12.30 -7.56
CA VAL A 187 1.86 -10.86 -7.70
C VAL A 187 1.21 -10.54 -9.05
N VAL A 188 1.58 -11.23 -10.13
CA VAL A 188 0.91 -11.08 -11.44
C VAL A 188 -0.58 -11.40 -11.33
N ASP A 189 -0.92 -12.54 -10.74
CA ASP A 189 -2.31 -12.98 -10.57
C ASP A 189 -3.09 -11.94 -9.74
N LEU A 190 -2.50 -11.43 -8.66
CA LEU A 190 -3.09 -10.37 -7.85
C LEU A 190 -3.34 -9.07 -8.64
N LEU A 191 -2.37 -8.64 -9.46
CA LEU A 191 -2.50 -7.46 -10.31
C LEU A 191 -3.62 -7.63 -11.35
N GLU A 192 -3.69 -8.81 -12.00
CA GLU A 192 -4.72 -9.13 -12.98
C GLU A 192 -6.13 -9.11 -12.36
N LEU A 193 -6.28 -9.63 -11.15
CA LEU A 193 -7.54 -9.62 -10.41
C LEU A 193 -8.00 -8.20 -10.05
N VAL A 194 -7.07 -7.33 -9.65
CA VAL A 194 -7.36 -5.91 -9.36
C VAL A 194 -7.72 -5.15 -10.65
N GLU A 195 -7.02 -5.42 -11.75
CA GLU A 195 -7.31 -4.82 -13.06
C GLU A 195 -8.71 -5.24 -13.56
N LEU A 196 -9.05 -6.52 -13.44
CA LEU A 196 -10.36 -7.05 -13.77
C LEU A 196 -11.46 -6.36 -12.95
N GLY A 197 -11.29 -6.24 -11.62
CA GLY A 197 -12.22 -5.53 -10.74
C GLY A 197 -12.35 -4.04 -11.07
N THR A 198 -11.26 -3.41 -11.48
CA THR A 198 -11.28 -2.00 -11.90
C THR A 198 -12.04 -1.81 -13.22
N ALA A 199 -11.80 -2.68 -14.20
CA ALA A 199 -12.47 -2.65 -15.50
C ALA A 199 -13.97 -2.87 -15.38
N THR A 200 -14.41 -3.85 -14.58
CA THR A 200 -15.83 -4.13 -14.33
C THR A 200 -16.50 -2.96 -13.61
N SER A 201 -15.82 -2.30 -12.67
CA SER A 201 -16.37 -1.13 -11.95
C SER A 201 -16.58 0.11 -12.83
N ARG A 202 -15.80 0.27 -13.91
CA ARG A 202 -15.87 1.42 -14.84
C ARG A 202 -16.81 1.17 -16.03
N GLY A 203 -16.97 -0.09 -16.43
CA GLY A 203 -17.69 -0.46 -17.65
C GLY A 203 -19.19 -0.18 -17.58
N GLY A 204 -19.81 -0.22 -16.41
CA GLY A 204 -21.25 0.02 -16.23
C GLY A 204 -22.18 -0.87 -17.07
N ASP A 205 -21.65 -1.88 -17.78
CA ASP A 205 -22.40 -2.63 -18.79
C ASP A 205 -22.16 -4.14 -18.67
N LEU A 206 -23.26 -4.87 -18.92
CA LEU A 206 -23.52 -6.32 -18.91
C LEU A 206 -23.47 -7.12 -17.61
N LEU A 207 -22.76 -6.71 -16.56
CA LEU A 207 -22.96 -7.27 -15.20
C LEU A 207 -23.65 -6.30 -14.23
N ALA A 208 -23.74 -5.02 -14.58
CA ALA A 208 -24.38 -3.98 -13.77
C ALA A 208 -25.86 -3.70 -14.14
N ALA A 209 -26.35 -4.25 -15.26
CA ALA A 209 -27.68 -3.95 -15.80
C ALA A 209 -28.58 -5.18 -15.98
N LEU A 210 -28.08 -6.40 -15.72
CA LEU A 210 -28.93 -7.57 -15.61
C LEU A 210 -29.42 -7.69 -14.16
N SER A 211 -30.53 -6.99 -13.90
CA SER A 211 -31.54 -7.34 -12.90
C SER A 211 -31.30 -6.94 -11.43
N LEU A 212 -31.21 -5.64 -11.14
CA LEU A 212 -31.59 -5.12 -9.80
C LEU A 212 -33.03 -4.58 -9.74
N ASP A 213 -33.72 -4.44 -10.89
CA ASP A 213 -35.06 -3.84 -10.93
C ASP A 213 -36.21 -4.85 -10.79
N ASP A 214 -35.96 -6.17 -10.80
CA ASP A 214 -37.06 -7.18 -10.80
C ASP A 214 -36.79 -8.49 -10.00
N SER A 215 -35.78 -8.56 -9.14
CA SER A 215 -35.44 -9.80 -8.42
C SER A 215 -35.31 -9.59 -6.91
N PRO A 216 -36.24 -10.12 -6.08
CA PRO A 216 -36.03 -10.29 -4.65
C PRO A 216 -35.69 -11.76 -4.29
N PRO A 217 -34.53 -12.31 -4.72
CA PRO A 217 -33.95 -13.47 -4.04
C PRO A 217 -32.52 -13.21 -3.57
N GLU A 218 -32.12 -13.94 -2.53
CA GLU A 218 -30.82 -13.91 -1.84
C GLU A 218 -29.58 -14.07 -2.75
N THR A 219 -29.75 -14.44 -4.03
CA THR A 219 -28.65 -14.69 -4.99
C THR A 219 -27.96 -13.43 -5.52
N ASP A 220 -28.58 -12.25 -5.44
CA ASP A 220 -27.92 -10.98 -5.85
C ASP A 220 -26.98 -10.43 -4.76
N TYR A 221 -27.15 -10.88 -3.52
CA TYR A 221 -26.22 -10.60 -2.42
C TYR A 221 -24.91 -11.36 -2.56
N ASP A 222 -24.92 -12.56 -3.14
CA ASP A 222 -23.69 -13.27 -3.45
C ASP A 222 -22.82 -12.44 -4.41
N HIS A 223 -23.38 -11.68 -5.34
CA HIS A 223 -22.59 -10.85 -6.27
C HIS A 223 -21.99 -9.60 -5.60
N LEU A 224 -22.70 -8.99 -4.66
CA LEU A 224 -22.20 -7.85 -3.87
C LEU A 224 -21.20 -8.28 -2.78
N ALA A 225 -21.40 -9.44 -2.15
CA ALA A 225 -20.42 -10.09 -1.28
C ALA A 225 -19.19 -10.57 -2.09
N THR A 226 -19.39 -11.02 -3.34
CA THR A 226 -18.31 -11.36 -4.29
C THR A 226 -17.55 -10.12 -4.78
N ILE A 227 -18.07 -8.90 -4.64
CA ILE A 227 -17.33 -7.68 -5.01
C ILE A 227 -16.75 -6.98 -3.78
N GLY A 228 -17.53 -6.82 -2.71
CA GLY A 228 -17.13 -6.18 -1.45
C GLY A 228 -16.21 -7.04 -0.58
N GLY A 229 -16.62 -8.28 -0.30
CA GLY A 229 -15.78 -9.26 0.39
C GLY A 229 -14.52 -9.57 -0.40
N TYR A 230 -14.61 -9.60 -1.74
CA TYR A 230 -13.43 -9.79 -2.57
C TYR A 230 -12.45 -8.61 -2.55
N GLN A 231 -12.94 -7.36 -2.55
CA GLN A 231 -12.07 -6.18 -2.34
C GLN A 231 -11.35 -6.24 -1.00
N PHE A 232 -12.03 -6.66 0.07
CA PHE A 232 -11.42 -6.86 1.39
C PHE A 232 -10.25 -7.86 1.31
N HIS A 233 -10.49 -9.04 0.73
CA HIS A 233 -9.44 -10.06 0.57
C HIS A 233 -8.28 -9.60 -0.31
N LEU A 234 -8.56 -8.89 -1.42
CA LEU A 234 -7.50 -8.30 -2.25
C LEU A 234 -6.64 -7.31 -1.47
N VAL A 235 -7.22 -6.52 -0.55
CA VAL A 235 -6.44 -5.65 0.33
C VAL A 235 -5.53 -6.46 1.24
N LEU A 236 -6.04 -7.53 1.87
CA LEU A 236 -5.22 -8.38 2.73
C LEU A 236 -4.04 -8.98 1.96
N GLU A 237 -4.27 -9.48 0.74
CA GLU A 237 -3.22 -10.04 -0.12
C GLU A 237 -2.20 -8.99 -0.59
N ILE A 238 -2.64 -7.76 -0.88
CA ILE A 238 -1.72 -6.65 -1.18
C ILE A 238 -0.85 -6.32 0.03
N ILE A 239 -1.45 -6.21 1.23
CA ILE A 239 -0.70 -5.93 2.46
C ILE A 239 0.31 -7.06 2.71
N ARG A 240 -0.12 -8.33 2.62
CA ARG A 240 0.75 -9.50 2.75
C ARG A 240 1.96 -9.41 1.83
N SER A 241 1.71 -9.28 0.53
CA SER A 241 2.77 -9.23 -0.49
C SER A 241 3.71 -8.03 -0.32
N ALA A 242 3.17 -6.89 0.11
CA ALA A 242 3.94 -5.69 0.40
C ALA A 242 4.82 -5.87 1.64
N THR A 243 4.28 -6.49 2.70
CA THR A 243 5.02 -6.81 3.92
C THR A 243 6.15 -7.80 3.64
N ASP A 244 5.88 -8.86 2.89
CA ASP A 244 6.90 -9.85 2.47
C ASP A 244 8.04 -9.17 1.72
N SER A 245 7.70 -8.32 0.74
CA SER A 245 8.70 -7.59 -0.04
C SER A 245 9.51 -6.63 0.82
N LEU A 246 8.86 -5.84 1.70
CA LEU A 246 9.57 -4.90 2.57
C LEU A 246 10.50 -5.63 3.53
N CYS A 247 10.01 -6.68 4.20
CA CYS A 247 10.80 -7.44 5.18
C CYS A 247 11.92 -8.24 4.50
N GLY A 248 11.67 -8.77 3.30
CA GLY A 248 12.66 -9.42 2.44
C GLY A 248 13.81 -8.50 2.04
N ILE A 249 13.55 -7.20 1.84
CA ILE A 249 14.57 -6.17 1.58
C ILE A 249 15.25 -5.71 2.88
N ALA A 250 14.47 -5.41 3.91
CA ALA A 250 14.95 -4.79 5.14
C ALA A 250 15.82 -5.76 5.97
N GLY A 251 15.44 -7.04 6.07
CA GLY A 251 16.18 -8.05 6.83
C GLY A 251 17.65 -8.16 6.40
N PRO A 252 17.94 -8.45 5.11
CA PRO A 252 19.31 -8.54 4.60
C PRO A 252 20.09 -7.21 4.67
N LEU A 253 19.43 -6.07 4.45
CA LEU A 253 20.10 -4.76 4.41
C LEU A 253 20.39 -4.17 5.79
N THR A 254 19.60 -4.52 6.81
CA THR A 254 19.80 -4.05 8.20
C THR A 254 20.47 -5.11 9.08
N THR A 255 20.51 -6.36 8.64
CA THR A 255 20.97 -7.53 9.41
C THR A 255 20.22 -7.72 10.73
N ASP A 256 18.98 -7.25 10.79
CA ASP A 256 18.12 -7.32 11.98
C ASP A 256 17.06 -8.41 11.82
N GLU A 257 16.97 -9.31 12.81
CA GLU A 257 15.99 -10.39 12.85
C GLU A 257 14.57 -9.88 13.17
N ILE A 258 14.44 -8.61 13.59
CA ILE A 258 13.13 -8.00 13.86
C ILE A 258 12.19 -8.03 12.64
N TRP A 259 12.73 -7.97 11.42
CA TRP A 259 11.92 -7.94 10.20
C TRP A 259 11.21 -9.26 9.91
N SER A 260 11.80 -10.41 10.27
CA SER A 260 11.09 -11.69 10.18
C SER A 260 9.97 -11.77 11.22
N ALA A 261 10.20 -11.26 12.43
CA ALA A 261 9.16 -11.23 13.46
C ALA A 261 7.99 -10.30 13.07
N TRP A 262 8.28 -9.19 12.39
CA TRP A 262 7.25 -8.30 11.84
C TRP A 262 6.44 -8.94 10.73
N ALA A 263 7.08 -9.66 9.80
CA ALA A 263 6.38 -10.39 8.76
C ALA A 263 5.41 -11.43 9.37
N ASP A 264 5.89 -12.22 10.33
CA ASP A 264 5.07 -13.22 11.01
C ASP A 264 3.88 -12.59 11.76
N ASP A 265 4.10 -11.52 12.55
CA ASP A 265 3.03 -10.86 13.31
C ASP A 265 1.97 -10.21 12.41
N ILE A 266 2.39 -9.62 11.28
CA ILE A 266 1.46 -9.07 10.28
C ILE A 266 0.69 -10.20 9.61
N HIS A 267 1.33 -11.31 9.22
CA HIS A 267 0.61 -12.47 8.67
C HIS A 267 -0.44 -13.01 9.62
N GLU A 268 -0.12 -13.17 10.90
CA GLU A 268 -1.10 -13.63 11.89
C GLU A 268 -2.25 -12.61 12.08
N ALA A 269 -1.99 -11.31 11.94
CA ALA A 269 -3.02 -10.28 11.97
C ALA A 269 -3.92 -10.31 10.73
N LEU A 270 -3.35 -10.57 9.55
CA LEU A 270 -4.07 -10.71 8.28
C LEU A 270 -4.95 -11.97 8.29
N GLU A 271 -4.44 -13.10 8.78
CA GLU A 271 -5.23 -14.33 8.97
C GLU A 271 -6.39 -14.09 9.94
N PHE A 272 -6.15 -13.38 11.04
CA PHE A 272 -7.22 -13.00 11.96
C PHE A 272 -8.26 -12.09 11.32
N ALA A 273 -7.84 -11.12 10.49
CA ALA A 273 -8.76 -10.23 9.78
C ALA A 273 -9.56 -10.99 8.72
N TRP A 274 -8.94 -11.95 8.03
CA TRP A 274 -9.58 -12.87 7.11
C TRP A 274 -10.69 -13.65 7.83
N ASP A 275 -10.38 -14.28 8.96
CA ASP A 275 -11.34 -15.08 9.75
C ASP A 275 -12.50 -14.26 10.34
N CYS A 276 -12.42 -12.92 10.34
CA CYS A 276 -13.50 -12.06 10.82
C CYS A 276 -14.63 -11.85 9.79
N ILE A 277 -14.38 -12.09 8.50
CA ILE A 277 -15.32 -11.89 7.39
C ILE A 277 -15.76 -13.24 6.83
#